data_AF-A0A957BH58-F1
#
_entry.id   AF-A0A957BH58-F1
#
_cell.length_a   1.000
_cell.length_b   1.000
_cell.length_c   1.000
_cell.angle_alpha   90.00
_cell.angle_beta   90.00
_cell.angle_gamma   90.00
#
_symmetry.space_group_name_H-M   'P 1'
#
loop_
_entity.id
_entity.type
_entity.pdbx_description
1 polymer ?
#
loop_
_entity_poly.entity_id
_entity_poly.type
_entity_poly.pdbx_seq_one_letter_code
_entity_poly.pdbx_strand_id
1 'polypeptide(L)'
;HLLSSEFNGMASNWNGNWGQYANPEVDELIQAIPGETDSAALNDMYTRLVEIYLTDVPSFTLMYRPQNFHTVNESVWTSFPFDGDGTNPPVPPLDLMDGWSVAGLYNLELVNP
;
A
#
# COMPACT_ATOMS: atom_id res chain seq x y z
N HIS A 1 6.52 -5.16 -7.19
CA HIS A 1 7.12 -5.26 -5.84
C HIS A 1 7.43 -6.70 -5.42
N LEU A 2 6.45 -7.62 -5.31
CA LEU A 2 6.75 -9.00 -4.85
C LEU A 2 7.33 -9.92 -5.93
N LEU A 3 7.07 -9.62 -7.22
CA LEU A 3 7.38 -10.52 -8.33
C LEU A 3 8.51 -10.04 -9.26
N SER A 4 8.87 -8.75 -9.20
CA SER A 4 9.84 -8.14 -10.13
C SER A 4 11.25 -8.64 -9.85
N SER A 5 11.93 -9.20 -10.86
CA SER A 5 13.29 -9.70 -10.71
C SER A 5 14.34 -8.58 -10.60
N GLU A 6 13.96 -7.32 -10.82
CA GLU A 6 14.84 -6.14 -10.72
C GLU A 6 15.50 -5.99 -9.34
N PHE A 7 14.89 -6.55 -8.29
CA PHE A 7 15.41 -6.48 -6.92
C PHE A 7 16.37 -7.62 -6.56
N ASN A 8 16.56 -8.58 -7.47
CA ASN A 8 17.40 -9.75 -7.21
C ASN A 8 18.88 -9.35 -7.13
N GLY A 9 19.57 -9.83 -6.10
CA GLY A 9 21.00 -9.56 -5.89
C GLY A 9 21.33 -8.13 -5.41
N MET A 10 20.35 -7.29 -5.09
CA MET A 10 20.60 -5.98 -4.49
C MET A 10 21.32 -6.13 -3.13
N ALA A 11 22.42 -5.39 -2.94
CA ALA A 11 23.20 -5.41 -1.68
C ALA A 11 22.39 -4.93 -0.46
N SER A 12 21.38 -4.06 -0.70
CA SER A 12 20.40 -3.62 0.28
C SER A 12 19.04 -3.55 -0.40
N ASN A 13 18.11 -4.41 0.03
CA ASN A 13 16.79 -4.54 -0.58
C ASN A 13 15.67 -4.21 0.42
N TRP A 14 15.05 -3.04 0.22
CA TRP A 14 13.85 -2.58 0.94
C TRP A 14 12.61 -2.53 0.03
N ASN A 15 12.72 -3.05 -1.20
CA ASN A 15 11.77 -2.85 -2.30
C ASN A 15 11.05 -4.15 -2.73
N GLY A 16 11.23 -5.28 -2.05
CA GLY A 16 10.42 -6.48 -2.30
C GLY A 16 11.17 -7.62 -3.02
N ASN A 17 10.40 -8.61 -3.48
CA ASN A 17 10.91 -9.88 -4.02
C ASN A 17 12.06 -10.50 -3.21
N TRP A 18 11.90 -10.56 -1.89
CA TRP A 18 12.96 -11.03 -0.98
C TRP A 18 13.32 -12.50 -1.18
N GLY A 19 12.43 -13.29 -1.78
CA GLY A 19 12.66 -14.69 -2.16
C GLY A 19 13.48 -14.87 -3.44
N GLN A 20 13.83 -13.77 -4.13
CA GLN A 20 14.55 -13.77 -5.41
C GLN A 20 13.88 -14.58 -6.52
N TYR A 21 12.55 -14.52 -6.59
CA TYR A 21 11.80 -15.11 -7.70
C TYR A 21 12.17 -14.41 -9.01
N ALA A 22 12.16 -15.14 -10.12
CA ALA A 22 12.44 -14.59 -11.44
C ALA A 22 11.58 -15.30 -12.48
N ASN A 23 10.88 -14.51 -13.30
CA ASN A 23 10.10 -15.00 -14.42
C ASN A 23 10.10 -13.92 -15.52
N PRO A 24 10.64 -14.21 -16.73
CA PRO A 24 10.71 -13.21 -17.81
C PRO A 24 9.36 -12.62 -18.21
N GLU A 25 8.29 -13.43 -18.22
CA GLU A 25 6.94 -12.97 -18.55
C GLU A 25 6.42 -11.96 -17.52
N VAL A 26 6.69 -12.22 -16.24
CA VAL A 26 6.35 -11.30 -15.15
C VAL A 26 7.08 -9.98 -15.30
N ASP A 27 8.36 -10.00 -15.63
CA ASP A 27 9.16 -8.80 -15.81
C ASP A 27 8.66 -7.96 -17.01
N GLU A 28 8.32 -8.62 -18.13
CA GLU A 28 7.71 -7.96 -19.30
C GLU A 28 6.37 -7.29 -18.94
N LEU A 29 5.49 -8.00 -18.23
CA LEU A 29 4.19 -7.45 -17.80
C LEU A 29 4.36 -6.27 -16.84
N ILE A 30 5.23 -6.40 -15.82
CA ILE A 30 5.48 -5.34 -14.84
C ILE A 30 6.06 -4.08 -15.50
N GLN A 31 6.95 -4.23 -16.50
CA GLN A 31 7.52 -3.10 -17.22
C GLN A 31 6.52 -2.40 -18.14
N ALA A 32 5.55 -3.12 -18.71
CA ALA A 32 4.56 -2.56 -19.62
C ALA A 32 3.42 -1.83 -18.89
N ILE A 33 3.00 -2.30 -17.71
CA ILE A 33 1.84 -1.76 -16.96
C ILE A 33 1.88 -0.23 -16.75
N PRO A 34 3.00 0.40 -16.35
CA PRO A 34 3.03 1.85 -16.13
C PRO A 34 2.73 2.69 -17.38
N GLY A 35 2.94 2.14 -18.58
CA GLY A 35 2.68 2.81 -19.86
C GLY A 35 1.33 2.49 -20.48
N GLU A 36 0.60 1.51 -19.94
CA GLU A 36 -0.71 1.12 -20.43
C GLU A 36 -1.81 2.04 -19.88
N THR A 37 -2.71 2.46 -20.75
CA THR A 37 -3.82 3.39 -20.44
C THR A 37 -5.19 2.78 -20.71
N ASP A 38 -5.26 1.69 -21.47
CA ASP A 38 -6.48 0.94 -21.70
C ASP A 38 -6.83 0.09 -20.47
N SER A 39 -8.02 0.32 -19.92
CA SER A 39 -8.46 -0.35 -18.69
C SER A 39 -8.69 -1.86 -18.88
N ALA A 40 -9.06 -2.32 -20.07
CA ALA A 40 -9.27 -3.74 -20.34
C ALA A 40 -7.91 -4.46 -20.46
N ALA A 41 -6.96 -3.87 -21.20
CA ALA A 41 -5.59 -4.36 -21.29
C ALA A 41 -4.92 -4.42 -19.91
N LEU A 42 -5.06 -3.39 -19.07
CA LEU A 42 -4.57 -3.43 -17.68
C LEU A 42 -5.19 -4.58 -16.90
N ASN A 43 -6.50 -4.81 -17.03
CA ASN A 43 -7.17 -5.91 -16.34
C ASN A 43 -6.61 -7.27 -16.76
N ASP A 44 -6.39 -7.48 -18.07
CA ASP A 44 -5.82 -8.71 -18.60
C ASP A 44 -4.38 -8.92 -18.10
N MET A 45 -3.55 -7.88 -18.11
CA MET A 45 -2.17 -7.94 -17.62
C MET A 45 -2.09 -8.26 -16.11
N TYR A 46 -2.91 -7.61 -15.29
CA TYR A 46 -2.98 -7.90 -13.86
C TYR A 46 -3.54 -9.29 -13.58
N THR A 47 -4.55 -9.73 -14.36
CA THR A 47 -5.09 -11.10 -14.27
C THR A 47 -4.00 -12.11 -14.56
N ARG A 48 -3.21 -11.90 -15.61
CA ARG A 48 -2.10 -12.79 -15.95
C ARG A 48 -1.03 -12.84 -14.85
N LEU A 49 -0.67 -11.69 -14.26
CA LEU A 49 0.24 -11.66 -13.11
C LEU A 49 -0.30 -12.44 -11.90
N VAL A 50 -1.61 -12.35 -11.65
CA VAL A 50 -2.27 -13.09 -10.55
C VAL A 50 -2.28 -14.60 -10.83
N GLU A 51 -2.55 -15.02 -12.06
CA GLU A 51 -2.46 -16.44 -12.44
C GLU A 51 -1.07 -17.01 -12.20
N ILE A 52 -0.03 -16.29 -12.61
CA ILE A 52 1.37 -16.69 -12.37
C ILE A 52 1.65 -16.74 -10.85
N TYR A 53 1.23 -15.73 -10.09
CA TYR A 53 1.39 -15.69 -8.64
C TYR A 53 0.74 -16.90 -7.95
N LEU A 54 -0.48 -17.26 -8.36
CA LEU A 54 -1.23 -18.39 -7.79
C LEU A 54 -0.69 -19.75 -8.23
N THR A 55 0.05 -19.82 -9.34
CA THR A 55 0.68 -21.04 -9.83
C THR A 55 2.04 -21.27 -9.16
N ASP A 56 2.89 -20.25 -9.13
CA ASP A 56 4.27 -20.38 -8.68
C ASP A 56 4.44 -20.09 -7.18
N VAL A 57 3.49 -19.35 -6.59
CA VAL A 57 3.41 -18.98 -5.16
C VAL A 57 4.76 -18.54 -4.58
N PRO A 58 5.43 -17.52 -5.16
CA PRO A 58 6.73 -17.05 -4.65
C PRO A 58 6.63 -16.37 -3.28
N SER A 59 5.42 -15.94 -2.91
CA SER A 59 5.05 -15.55 -1.56
C SER A 59 3.61 -15.99 -1.27
N PHE A 60 3.22 -16.02 0.01
CA PHE A 60 1.88 -16.36 0.43
C PHE A 60 1.25 -15.22 1.24
N THR A 61 0.14 -14.66 0.76
CA THR A 61 -0.57 -13.56 1.42
C THR A 61 -1.64 -14.14 2.34
N LEU A 62 -1.47 -14.00 3.67
CA LEU A 62 -2.36 -14.61 4.65
C LEU A 62 -3.57 -13.72 5.00
N MET A 63 -3.36 -12.42 5.17
CA MET A 63 -4.40 -11.47 5.59
C MET A 63 -4.03 -10.05 5.18
N TYR A 64 -5.04 -9.18 5.12
CA TYR A 64 -4.83 -7.73 5.13
C TYR A 64 -4.52 -7.30 6.56
N ARG A 65 -3.23 -7.09 6.86
CA ARG A 65 -2.80 -6.53 8.14
C ARG A 65 -3.04 -5.02 8.15
N PRO A 66 -3.59 -4.43 9.23
CA PRO A 66 -3.65 -2.99 9.38
C PRO A 66 -2.26 -2.36 9.20
N GLN A 67 -2.17 -1.30 8.39
CA GLN A 67 -0.93 -0.54 8.21
C GLN A 67 -0.46 0.02 9.57
N ASN A 68 -1.40 0.61 10.31
CA ASN A 68 -1.22 1.08 11.68
C ASN A 68 -2.39 0.60 12.55
N PHE A 69 -2.13 0.42 13.84
CA PHE A 69 -3.18 0.25 14.83
C PHE A 69 -3.51 1.62 15.41
N HIS A 70 -4.73 2.10 15.18
CA HIS A 70 -5.13 3.44 15.61
C HIS A 70 -5.53 3.43 17.08
N THR A 71 -4.79 4.17 17.90
CA THR A 71 -5.13 4.46 19.29
C THR A 71 -4.46 5.78 19.64
N VAL A 72 -5.22 6.69 20.26
CA VAL A 72 -4.77 8.04 20.54
C VAL A 72 -4.86 8.35 22.02
N ASN A 73 -4.08 9.33 22.46
CA ASN A 73 -4.17 9.90 23.80
C ASN A 73 -4.73 11.31 23.69
N GLU A 74 -5.91 11.52 24.29
CA GLU A 74 -6.60 12.82 24.21
C GLU A 74 -6.41 13.70 25.46
N SER A 75 -5.33 13.51 26.24
CA SER A 75 -5.08 14.37 27.40
C SER A 75 -4.52 15.74 27.04
N VAL A 76 -4.00 15.91 25.81
CA VAL A 76 -3.40 17.17 25.32
C VAL A 76 -4.07 17.64 24.04
N TRP A 77 -4.24 16.74 23.08
CA TRP A 77 -4.84 17.00 21.78
C TRP A 77 -6.09 16.15 21.60
N THR A 78 -7.15 16.71 21.04
CA THR A 78 -8.40 16.01 20.72
C THR A 78 -8.68 16.11 19.21
N SER A 79 -9.80 15.55 18.77
CA SER A 79 -10.29 15.65 17.39
C SER A 79 -9.41 14.87 16.39
N PHE A 80 -8.84 13.76 16.85
CA PHE A 80 -8.19 12.78 15.96
C PHE A 80 -9.23 12.15 15.01
N PRO A 81 -8.84 11.86 13.76
CA PRO A 81 -9.76 11.27 12.80
C PRO A 81 -10.15 9.84 13.19
N PHE A 82 -11.40 9.47 12.91
CA PHE A 82 -11.92 8.11 13.07
C PHE A 82 -13.08 7.85 12.09
N ASP A 83 -13.46 6.59 11.91
CA ASP A 83 -14.58 6.26 11.00
C ASP A 83 -15.90 6.87 11.50
N GLY A 84 -16.50 7.72 10.68
CA GLY A 84 -17.73 8.44 11.03
C GLY A 84 -17.53 9.76 11.78
N ASP A 85 -16.31 10.31 11.83
CA ASP A 85 -16.01 11.63 12.42
C ASP A 85 -16.61 12.84 11.66
N GLY A 86 -17.20 12.60 10.47
CA GLY A 86 -17.84 13.63 9.64
C GLY A 86 -16.88 14.37 8.70
N THR A 87 -15.61 14.00 8.63
CA THR A 87 -14.66 14.56 7.66
C THR A 87 -15.09 14.27 6.21
N ASN A 88 -14.96 15.27 5.33
CA ASN A 88 -15.32 15.14 3.92
C ASN A 88 -14.30 15.87 3.01
N PRO A 89 -13.46 15.14 2.25
CA PRO A 89 -13.42 13.68 2.17
C PRO A 89 -12.96 13.03 3.49
N PRO A 90 -13.34 11.76 3.76
CA PRO A 90 -12.93 11.06 4.98
C PRO A 90 -11.41 11.09 5.18
N VAL A 91 -10.96 11.42 6.38
CA VAL A 91 -9.55 11.41 6.76
C VAL A 91 -9.19 10.05 7.36
N PRO A 92 -8.22 9.31 6.80
CA PRO A 92 -7.81 8.02 7.34
C PRO A 92 -7.23 8.15 8.76
N PRO A 93 -7.65 7.29 9.71
CA PRO A 93 -7.13 7.28 11.07
C PRO A 93 -5.74 6.61 11.16
N LEU A 94 -4.75 7.16 10.47
CA LEU A 94 -3.34 6.73 10.50
C LEU A 94 -2.55 7.56 11.53
N ASP A 95 -1.22 7.58 11.41
CA ASP A 95 -0.31 8.35 12.27
C ASP A 95 -0.20 9.84 11.90
N LEU A 96 -1.03 10.29 10.94
CA LEU A 96 -1.12 11.65 10.43
C LEU A 96 0.12 12.16 9.68
N MET A 97 1.02 11.27 9.29
CA MET A 97 2.23 11.60 8.52
C MET A 97 2.23 10.97 7.12
N ASP A 98 1.35 9.98 6.89
CA ASP A 98 1.27 9.24 5.63
C ASP A 98 0.07 9.64 4.76
N GLY A 99 0.32 9.93 3.48
CA GLY A 99 -0.71 10.12 2.47
C GLY A 99 -1.75 11.18 2.84
N TRP A 100 -3.03 10.86 2.65
CA TRP A 100 -4.14 11.79 2.96
C TRP A 100 -4.37 12.00 4.47
N SER A 101 -3.80 11.15 5.35
CA SER A 101 -3.99 11.29 6.80
C SER A 101 -3.40 12.58 7.38
N VAL A 102 -2.44 13.20 6.68
CA VAL A 102 -1.88 14.53 7.01
C VAL A 102 -2.97 15.59 7.15
N ALA A 103 -4.10 15.45 6.43
CA ALA A 103 -5.25 16.35 6.58
C ALA A 103 -5.80 16.40 8.01
N GLY A 104 -5.67 15.32 8.78
CA GLY A 104 -6.13 15.25 10.17
C GLY A 104 -5.39 16.20 11.11
N LEU A 105 -4.14 16.57 10.79
CA LEU A 105 -3.38 17.54 11.59
C LEU A 105 -4.05 18.92 11.65
N TYR A 106 -4.83 19.29 10.63
CA TYR A 106 -5.55 20.56 10.59
C TYR A 106 -6.81 20.59 11.46
N ASN A 107 -7.26 19.43 11.93
CA ASN A 107 -8.46 19.29 12.76
C ASN A 107 -8.14 19.09 14.24
N LEU A 108 -6.87 18.91 14.60
CA LEU A 108 -6.47 18.70 16.00
C LEU A 108 -6.71 19.96 16.83
N GLU A 109 -7.27 19.78 18.02
CA GLU A 109 -7.53 20.86 18.96
C GLU A 109 -6.82 20.63 20.29
N LEU A 110 -6.31 21.69 20.92
CA LEU A 110 -5.80 21.63 22.29
C LEU A 110 -6.98 21.51 23.27
N VAL A 111 -6.89 20.62 24.25
CA VAL A 111 -7.96 20.43 25.26
C VAL A 111 -8.13 21.65 26.16
N ASN A 112 -7.05 22.41 26.42
CA ASN A 112 -7.06 23.66 27.20
C ASN A 112 -6.31 24.76 26.43
N PRO A 113 -6.95 25.38 25.43
CA PRO A 113 -6.33 26.37 24.56
C PRO A 113 -6.13 27.73 25.24
#